data_AF-A0A9X0ZSG4-F1
#
_entry.id   AF-A0A9X0ZSG4-F1
#
_cell.length_a   1.000
_cell.length_b   1.000
_cell.length_c   1.000
_cell.angle_alpha   90.00
_cell.angle_beta   90.00
_cell.angle_gamma   90.00
#
_symmetry.space_group_name_H-M   'P 1'
#
loop_
_entity.id
_entity.type
_entity.pdbx_description
1 polymer ?
#
loop_
_entity_poly.entity_id
_entity_poly.type
_entity_poly.pdbx_seq_one_letter_code
_entity_poly.pdbx_strand_id
1 'polypeptide(L)'
;MSPDRLVKILAYLREYAQQWSKVYEEIAEQVCHAFAGIELKDGIGILEADCVDDWMDADNPERCRYRAEDERDYWENVLFQGHRVGEIPRFNPCSAITFMDSIGRHFALPYYLLWALQDPDGMVADKLAYALENSYYTDELLLNATQQRALLNAVRFLVEITANTYDDGYYSCINSPWQAAFEHLSQILSDADILPNKK
;
A
#
# COMPACT_ATOMS: atom_id res chain seq x y z
N MET A 1 7.19 -13.17 -9.60
CA MET A 1 8.05 -12.04 -10.02
C MET A 1 9.38 -12.57 -10.51
N SER A 2 9.97 -12.02 -11.58
CA SER A 2 11.33 -12.40 -12.01
C SER A 2 12.40 -11.84 -11.05
N PRO A 3 13.58 -12.47 -10.94
CA PRO A 3 14.68 -11.96 -10.13
C PRO A 3 15.07 -10.52 -10.49
N ASP A 4 15.14 -10.19 -11.78
CA ASP A 4 15.52 -8.84 -12.24
C ASP A 4 14.53 -7.75 -11.82
N ARG A 5 13.22 -8.06 -11.83
CA ARG A 5 12.19 -7.12 -11.36
C ARG A 5 12.35 -6.88 -9.86
N LEU A 6 12.53 -7.95 -9.10
CA LEU A 6 12.71 -7.86 -7.65
C LEU A 6 13.96 -7.06 -7.28
N VAL A 7 15.10 -7.31 -7.93
CA VAL A 7 16.36 -6.59 -7.68
C VAL A 7 16.19 -5.08 -7.89
N LYS A 8 15.49 -4.67 -8.95
CA LYS A 8 15.21 -3.25 -9.22
C LYS A 8 14.33 -2.62 -8.13
N ILE A 9 13.26 -3.33 -7.74
CA ILE A 9 12.37 -2.87 -6.68
C ILE A 9 13.15 -2.70 -5.37
N LEU A 10 13.89 -3.72 -4.92
CA LEU A 10 14.66 -3.64 -3.68
C LEU A 10 15.75 -2.56 -3.74
N ALA A 11 16.40 -2.35 -4.89
CA ALA A 11 17.37 -1.27 -5.06
C ALA A 11 16.70 0.11 -4.87
N TYR A 12 15.55 0.33 -5.51
CA TYR A 12 14.75 1.55 -5.34
C TYR A 12 14.32 1.76 -3.88
N LEU A 13 13.85 0.69 -3.22
CA LEU A 13 13.42 0.78 -1.83
C LEU A 13 14.55 1.24 -0.93
N ARG A 14 15.72 0.59 -1.05
CA ARG A 14 16.94 0.94 -0.30
C ARG A 14 17.41 2.37 -0.54
N GLU A 15 17.26 2.88 -1.76
CA GLU A 15 17.73 4.22 -2.12
C GLU A 15 16.95 5.33 -1.40
N TYR A 16 15.63 5.17 -1.26
CA TYR A 16 14.77 6.22 -0.67
C TYR A 16 14.20 5.88 0.71
N ALA A 17 14.56 4.74 1.31
CA ALA A 17 14.12 4.39 2.66
C ALA A 17 14.88 5.19 3.74
N GLN A 18 14.16 5.66 4.76
CA GLN A 18 14.77 6.29 5.93
C GLN A 18 15.59 5.30 6.76
N GLN A 19 15.14 4.05 6.82
CA GLN A 19 15.81 2.95 7.48
C GLN A 19 15.72 1.70 6.61
N TRP A 20 16.79 0.90 6.62
CA TRP A 20 16.79 -0.38 5.92
C TRP A 20 17.54 -1.44 6.71
N SER A 21 16.91 -2.60 6.85
CA SER A 21 17.51 -3.78 7.48
C SER A 21 17.11 -5.04 6.72
N LYS A 22 17.72 -6.17 7.10
CA LYS A 22 17.37 -7.48 6.53
C LYS A 22 15.88 -7.81 6.71
N VAL A 23 15.27 -7.36 7.80
CA VAL A 23 13.83 -7.61 8.06
C VAL A 23 12.96 -6.76 7.13
N TYR A 24 13.30 -5.47 6.90
CA TYR A 24 12.60 -4.64 5.89
C TYR A 24 12.61 -5.31 4.53
N GLU A 25 13.77 -5.83 4.12
CA GLU A 25 13.94 -6.51 2.85
C GLU A 25 13.10 -7.78 2.74
N GLU A 26 13.13 -8.63 3.76
CA GLU A 26 12.32 -9.87 3.80
C GLU A 26 10.81 -9.58 3.76
N ILE A 27 10.35 -8.48 4.36
CA ILE A 27 8.95 -8.04 4.28
C ILE A 27 8.63 -7.49 2.88
N ALA A 28 9.49 -6.65 2.31
CA ALA A 28 9.33 -6.11 0.97
C ALA A 28 9.30 -7.22 -0.09
N GLU A 29 10.15 -8.24 0.02
CA GLU A 29 10.15 -9.42 -0.85
C GLU A 29 8.81 -10.18 -0.79
N GLN A 30 8.26 -10.38 0.41
CA GLN A 30 6.95 -11.03 0.58
C GLN A 30 5.85 -10.26 -0.15
N VAL A 31 5.81 -8.93 -0.01
CA VAL A 31 4.86 -8.07 -0.74
C VAL A 31 5.08 -8.20 -2.26
N CYS A 32 6.31 -8.06 -2.73
CA CYS A 32 6.64 -8.16 -4.15
C CYS A 32 6.20 -9.50 -4.77
N HIS A 33 6.43 -10.61 -4.07
CA HIS A 33 6.06 -11.94 -4.54
C HIS A 33 4.55 -12.17 -4.52
N ALA A 34 3.86 -11.76 -3.45
CA ALA A 34 2.42 -11.96 -3.30
C ALA A 34 1.58 -11.17 -4.32
N PHE A 35 2.09 -10.02 -4.75
CA PHE A 35 1.38 -9.10 -5.65
C PHE A 35 1.96 -9.08 -7.08
N ALA A 36 2.89 -9.98 -7.40
CA ALA A 36 3.71 -9.91 -8.62
C ALA A 36 2.97 -9.85 -9.98
N GLY A 37 1.73 -10.36 -10.02
CA GLY A 37 0.92 -10.50 -11.24
C GLY A 37 -0.44 -9.83 -11.14
N ILE A 38 -0.58 -8.81 -10.28
CA ILE A 38 -1.79 -7.98 -10.28
C ILE A 38 -1.69 -6.95 -11.40
N GLU A 39 -2.79 -6.78 -12.11
CA GLU A 39 -3.00 -5.79 -13.15
C GLU A 39 -4.20 -4.92 -12.76
N LEU A 40 -4.17 -3.64 -13.13
CA LEU A 40 -5.24 -2.69 -12.85
C LEU A 40 -6.50 -2.99 -13.66
N LYS A 41 -6.35 -3.58 -14.86
CA LYS A 41 -7.45 -3.83 -15.81
C LYS A 41 -8.30 -2.55 -16.00
N ASP A 42 -9.62 -2.66 -15.82
CA ASP A 42 -10.56 -1.55 -15.90
C ASP A 42 -10.68 -0.73 -14.62
N GLY A 43 -9.91 -1.05 -13.58
CA GLY A 43 -9.91 -0.31 -12.31
C GLY A 43 -9.48 1.15 -12.46
N ILE A 44 -9.78 1.93 -11.43
CA ILE A 44 -9.38 3.34 -11.35
C ILE A 44 -7.93 3.40 -10.84
N GLY A 45 -7.02 3.93 -11.67
CA GLY A 45 -5.62 4.09 -11.31
C GLY A 45 -5.35 5.39 -10.56
N ILE A 46 -4.08 5.66 -10.25
CA ILE A 46 -3.70 6.80 -9.42
C ILE A 46 -3.98 8.14 -10.10
N LEU A 47 -3.80 8.23 -11.42
CA LEU A 47 -4.02 9.46 -12.18
C LEU A 47 -5.51 9.70 -12.40
N GLU A 48 -6.28 8.66 -12.73
CA GLU A 48 -7.74 8.78 -12.83
C GLU A 48 -8.36 9.13 -11.48
N ALA A 49 -7.89 8.55 -10.37
CA ALA A 49 -8.41 8.82 -9.03
C ALA A 49 -8.32 10.30 -8.64
N ASP A 50 -7.23 10.99 -8.97
CA ASP A 50 -7.09 12.44 -8.71
C ASP A 50 -8.07 13.27 -9.57
N CYS A 51 -8.48 12.79 -10.74
CA CYS A 51 -9.54 13.42 -11.52
C CYS A 51 -10.92 13.20 -10.89
N VAL A 52 -11.15 12.04 -10.27
CA VAL A 52 -12.40 11.76 -9.54
C VAL A 52 -12.53 12.66 -8.30
N ASP A 53 -11.43 12.91 -7.59
CA ASP A 53 -11.36 13.88 -6.48
C ASP A 53 -11.80 15.29 -6.92
N ASP A 54 -11.40 15.70 -8.13
CA ASP A 54 -11.81 16.95 -8.78
C ASP A 54 -13.27 16.94 -9.32
N TRP A 55 -14.06 15.92 -8.98
CA TRP A 55 -15.45 15.76 -9.40
C TRP A 55 -15.63 15.64 -10.92
N MET A 56 -14.63 15.11 -11.63
CA MET A 56 -14.74 14.91 -13.08
C MET A 56 -15.60 13.70 -13.43
N ASP A 57 -16.65 13.95 -14.21
CA ASP A 57 -17.50 12.90 -14.79
C ASP A 57 -16.70 11.92 -15.66
N ALA A 58 -17.22 10.70 -15.80
CA ALA A 58 -16.52 9.61 -16.49
C ALA A 58 -16.25 9.89 -17.97
N ASP A 59 -17.06 10.71 -18.62
CA ASP A 59 -16.92 11.13 -20.03
C ASP A 59 -16.09 12.42 -20.19
N ASN A 60 -15.58 12.99 -19.09
CA ASN A 60 -14.70 14.14 -19.15
C ASN A 60 -13.41 13.80 -19.95
N PRO A 61 -13.05 14.60 -20.98
CA PRO A 61 -11.89 14.31 -21.83
C PRO A 61 -10.56 14.26 -21.08
N GLU A 62 -10.38 15.08 -20.03
CA GLU A 62 -9.18 15.09 -19.20
C GLU A 62 -9.08 13.80 -18.37
N ARG A 63 -10.17 13.39 -17.71
CA ARG A 63 -10.24 12.13 -16.98
C ARG A 63 -9.98 10.93 -17.90
N CYS A 64 -10.56 10.94 -19.10
CA CYS A 64 -10.34 9.87 -20.10
C CYS A 64 -8.87 9.79 -20.53
N ARG A 65 -8.20 10.94 -20.66
CA ARG A 65 -6.76 10.98 -20.95
C ARG A 65 -5.94 10.38 -19.80
N TYR A 66 -6.17 10.80 -18.56
CA TYR A 66 -5.43 10.26 -17.42
C TYR A 66 -5.71 8.78 -17.17
N ARG A 67 -6.95 8.32 -17.39
CA ARG A 67 -7.27 6.90 -17.41
C ARG A 67 -6.45 6.15 -18.46
N ALA A 68 -6.24 6.71 -19.65
CA ALA A 68 -5.41 6.09 -20.69
C ALA A 68 -3.90 6.11 -20.35
N GLU A 69 -3.45 7.02 -19.50
CA GLU A 69 -2.06 7.16 -19.05
C GLU A 69 -1.72 6.34 -17.80
N ASP A 70 -2.72 5.93 -17.03
CA ASP A 70 -2.54 5.07 -15.87
C ASP A 70 -1.82 3.77 -16.23
N GLU A 71 -0.82 3.41 -15.41
CA GLU A 71 -0.13 2.12 -15.51
C GLU A 71 -1.11 0.97 -15.26
N ARG A 72 -1.15 0.01 -16.19
CA ARG A 72 -2.15 -1.07 -16.18
C ARG A 72 -1.58 -2.43 -15.80
N ASP A 73 -0.31 -2.67 -16.06
CA ASP A 73 0.28 -4.01 -16.11
C ASP A 73 1.28 -4.25 -14.97
N TYR A 74 2.08 -3.23 -14.65
CA TYR A 74 3.20 -3.35 -13.73
C TYR A 74 3.13 -2.30 -12.64
N TRP A 75 2.49 -2.63 -11.51
CA TRP A 75 2.33 -1.73 -10.37
C TRP A 75 3.66 -1.11 -9.88
N GLU A 76 4.80 -1.77 -10.11
CA GLU A 76 6.10 -1.21 -9.73
C GLU A 76 6.49 0.04 -10.54
N ASN A 77 5.93 0.25 -11.73
CA ASN A 77 6.18 1.49 -12.49
C ASN A 77 5.57 2.70 -11.79
N VAL A 78 4.49 2.49 -11.01
CA VAL A 78 3.94 3.50 -10.11
C VAL A 78 4.84 3.66 -8.90
N LEU A 79 5.29 2.56 -8.27
CA LEU A 79 6.23 2.59 -7.13
C LEU A 79 7.44 3.49 -7.40
N PHE A 80 8.06 3.34 -8.57
CA PHE A 80 9.27 4.07 -8.96
C PHE A 80 9.07 5.58 -9.12
N GLN A 81 7.83 6.07 -9.04
CA GLN A 81 7.49 7.49 -9.10
C GLN A 81 7.28 8.10 -7.70
N GLY A 82 7.31 7.32 -6.62
CA GLY A 82 6.99 7.78 -5.26
C GLY A 82 7.87 8.93 -4.76
N HIS A 83 9.16 8.98 -5.13
CA HIS A 83 10.05 10.09 -4.76
C HIS A 83 9.75 11.39 -5.51
N ARG A 84 8.83 11.37 -6.48
CA ARG A 84 8.46 12.49 -7.37
C ARG A 84 7.05 13.01 -7.08
N VAL A 85 6.47 12.67 -5.92
CA VAL A 85 5.17 13.22 -5.48
C VAL A 85 5.25 14.75 -5.50
N GLY A 86 4.28 15.38 -6.16
CA GLY A 86 4.24 16.84 -6.39
C GLY A 86 4.97 17.32 -7.63
N GLU A 87 5.76 16.48 -8.31
CA GLU A 87 6.42 16.81 -9.58
C GLU A 87 5.65 16.29 -10.80
N ILE A 88 4.88 15.22 -10.62
CA ILE A 88 4.10 14.58 -11.68
C ILE A 88 2.65 15.07 -11.59
N PRO A 89 2.10 15.69 -12.64
CA PRO A 89 0.70 16.11 -12.66
C PRO A 89 -0.24 14.94 -12.33
N ARG A 90 -1.26 15.19 -11.50
CA ARG A 90 -2.26 14.20 -11.05
C ARG A 90 -1.69 12.99 -10.29
N PHE A 91 -0.42 13.00 -9.91
CA PHE A 91 0.17 11.96 -9.09
C PHE A 91 0.10 12.35 -7.60
N ASN A 92 -1.05 12.06 -6.99
CA ASN A 92 -1.35 12.42 -5.60
C ASN A 92 -1.74 11.18 -4.78
N PRO A 93 -0.77 10.39 -4.30
CA PRO A 93 -1.05 9.15 -3.58
C PRO A 93 -1.83 9.37 -2.28
N CYS A 94 -1.74 10.54 -1.64
CA CYS A 94 -2.45 10.79 -0.39
C CYS A 94 -3.95 10.98 -0.59
N SER A 95 -4.38 11.47 -1.75
CA SER A 95 -5.81 11.55 -2.11
C SER A 95 -6.29 10.28 -2.82
N ALA A 96 -5.52 9.81 -3.80
CA ALA A 96 -5.96 8.82 -4.78
C ALA A 96 -6.51 7.52 -4.18
N ILE A 97 -5.95 7.00 -3.09
CA ILE A 97 -6.41 5.75 -2.45
C ILE A 97 -7.90 5.78 -2.07
N THR A 98 -8.44 6.96 -1.78
CA THR A 98 -9.85 7.18 -1.42
C THR A 98 -10.80 7.03 -2.61
N PHE A 99 -10.31 7.38 -3.81
CA PHE A 99 -11.11 7.49 -5.03
C PHE A 99 -10.89 6.35 -6.02
N MET A 100 -9.89 5.50 -5.78
CA MET A 100 -9.75 4.23 -6.47
C MET A 100 -10.93 3.33 -6.14
N ASP A 101 -11.37 2.52 -7.10
CA ASP A 101 -12.31 1.43 -6.85
C ASP A 101 -11.60 0.21 -6.22
N SER A 102 -12.33 -0.87 -5.97
CA SER A 102 -11.76 -2.07 -5.34
C SER A 102 -10.62 -2.69 -6.15
N ILE A 103 -10.73 -2.69 -7.48
CA ILE A 103 -9.68 -3.19 -8.39
C ILE A 103 -8.46 -2.26 -8.33
N GLY A 104 -8.68 -0.94 -8.36
CA GLY A 104 -7.65 0.07 -8.20
C GLY A 104 -6.88 -0.06 -6.90
N ARG A 105 -7.60 -0.20 -5.77
CA ARG A 105 -6.97 -0.39 -4.46
C ARG A 105 -6.20 -1.70 -4.38
N HIS A 106 -6.70 -2.79 -4.98
CA HIS A 106 -5.99 -4.08 -5.02
C HIS A 106 -4.68 -3.99 -5.81
N PHE A 107 -4.69 -3.31 -6.96
CA PHE A 107 -3.50 -3.02 -7.76
C PHE A 107 -2.54 -2.08 -7.04
N ALA A 108 -3.07 -1.12 -6.28
CA ALA A 108 -2.30 -0.09 -5.61
C ALA A 108 -1.58 -0.55 -4.34
N LEU A 109 -2.21 -1.48 -3.62
CA LEU A 109 -1.75 -1.96 -2.33
C LEU A 109 -0.26 -2.30 -2.24
N PRO A 110 0.37 -3.03 -3.19
CA PRO A 110 1.80 -3.33 -3.09
C PRO A 110 2.67 -2.08 -3.07
N TYR A 111 2.45 -1.09 -3.94
CA TYR A 111 3.30 0.09 -3.94
C TYR A 111 3.04 1.02 -2.75
N TYR A 112 1.81 1.08 -2.22
CA TYR A 112 1.53 1.81 -0.97
C TYR A 112 2.21 1.16 0.23
N LEU A 113 2.15 -0.18 0.36
CA LEU A 113 2.87 -0.90 1.43
C LEU A 113 4.37 -0.67 1.33
N LEU A 114 4.92 -0.73 0.12
CA LEU A 114 6.35 -0.53 -0.09
C LEU A 114 6.78 0.93 0.16
N TRP A 115 5.98 1.93 -0.20
CA TRP A 115 6.22 3.32 0.20
C TRP A 115 6.14 3.50 1.72
N ALA A 116 5.17 2.86 2.38
CA ALA A 116 5.08 2.87 3.84
C ALA A 116 6.31 2.22 4.51
N LEU A 117 6.94 1.21 3.90
CA LEU A 117 8.21 0.67 4.39
C LEU A 117 9.39 1.64 4.19
N GLN A 118 9.34 2.54 3.20
CA GLN A 118 10.39 3.54 2.99
C GLN A 118 10.29 4.71 3.98
N ASP A 119 9.06 5.15 4.27
CA ASP A 119 8.75 6.25 5.18
C ASP A 119 7.54 5.89 6.07
N PRO A 120 7.75 5.12 7.16
CA PRO A 120 6.67 4.60 8.00
C PRO A 120 5.84 5.64 8.74
N ASP A 121 6.41 6.83 8.97
CA ASP A 121 5.77 7.98 9.61
C ASP A 121 5.33 9.04 8.58
N GLY A 122 5.49 8.74 7.29
CA GLY A 122 5.16 9.64 6.18
C GLY A 122 3.66 9.80 5.93
N MET A 123 3.29 10.84 5.19
CA MET A 123 1.88 11.14 4.89
C MET A 123 1.19 10.03 4.07
N VAL A 124 1.93 9.34 3.20
CA VAL A 124 1.39 8.20 2.44
C VAL A 124 1.14 7.00 3.35
N ALA A 125 2.04 6.75 4.31
CA ALA A 125 1.89 5.71 5.33
C ALA A 125 0.66 5.96 6.21
N ASP A 126 0.49 7.19 6.72
CA ASP A 126 -0.69 7.61 7.49
C ASP A 126 -2.00 7.35 6.73
N LYS A 127 -2.06 7.76 5.45
CA LYS A 127 -3.25 7.58 4.62
C LYS A 127 -3.54 6.11 4.33
N LEU A 128 -2.52 5.28 4.13
CA LEU A 128 -2.69 3.84 3.97
C LEU A 128 -3.19 3.19 5.27
N ALA A 129 -2.63 3.56 6.43
CA ALA A 129 -3.09 3.05 7.72
C ALA A 129 -4.58 3.38 7.95
N TYR A 130 -4.99 4.63 7.69
CA TYR A 130 -6.39 5.05 7.75
C TYR A 130 -7.28 4.30 6.73
N ALA A 131 -6.80 4.04 5.53
CA ALA A 131 -7.58 3.26 4.57
C ALA A 131 -7.77 1.81 5.06
N LEU A 132 -6.72 1.21 5.62
CA LEU A 132 -6.72 -0.18 6.06
C LEU A 132 -7.46 -0.41 7.39
N GLU A 133 -7.70 0.61 8.21
CA GLU A 133 -8.54 0.49 9.42
C GLU A 133 -10.05 0.51 9.11
N ASN A 134 -10.44 0.87 7.87
CA ASN A 134 -11.83 1.12 7.51
C ASN A 134 -12.37 0.04 6.55
N SER A 135 -13.52 -0.53 6.90
CA SER A 135 -14.14 -1.63 6.14
C SER A 135 -14.49 -1.21 4.71
N TYR A 136 -14.86 0.07 4.49
CA TYR A 136 -15.19 0.60 3.16
C TYR A 136 -14.08 0.36 2.12
N TYR A 137 -12.81 0.46 2.54
CA TYR A 137 -11.69 0.24 1.62
C TYR A 137 -11.21 -1.20 1.56
N THR A 138 -11.53 -2.03 2.57
CA THR A 138 -10.94 -3.35 2.77
C THR A 138 -11.88 -4.52 2.43
N ASP A 139 -13.19 -4.36 2.56
CA ASP A 139 -14.20 -5.42 2.33
C ASP A 139 -14.18 -5.96 0.88
N GLU A 140 -13.72 -5.14 -0.07
CA GLU A 140 -13.72 -5.46 -1.50
C GLU A 140 -12.32 -5.67 -2.09
N LEU A 141 -11.25 -5.75 -1.30
CA LEU A 141 -9.88 -5.93 -1.84
C LEU A 141 -9.66 -7.29 -2.51
N LEU A 142 -10.55 -8.28 -2.32
CA LEU A 142 -10.52 -9.60 -2.94
C LEU A 142 -9.13 -10.29 -2.89
N LEU A 143 -8.45 -10.16 -1.74
CA LEU A 143 -7.11 -10.70 -1.54
C LEU A 143 -7.12 -12.23 -1.48
N ASN A 144 -6.20 -12.88 -2.19
CA ASN A 144 -5.93 -14.31 -1.98
C ASN A 144 -5.12 -14.56 -0.71
N ALA A 145 -5.04 -15.81 -0.25
CA ALA A 145 -4.35 -16.18 1.00
C ALA A 145 -2.88 -15.72 1.07
N THR A 146 -2.15 -15.72 -0.05
CA THR A 146 -0.76 -15.24 -0.11
C THR A 146 -0.69 -13.72 0.08
N GLN A 147 -1.60 -12.98 -0.54
CA GLN A 147 -1.71 -11.52 -0.42
C GLN A 147 -2.16 -11.10 0.98
N GLN A 148 -3.13 -11.78 1.57
CA GLN A 148 -3.58 -11.54 2.95
C GLN A 148 -2.43 -11.71 3.94
N ARG A 149 -1.65 -12.80 3.79
CA ARG A 149 -0.48 -13.05 4.65
C ARG A 149 0.60 -11.99 4.49
N ALA A 150 0.90 -11.58 3.25
CA ALA A 150 1.87 -10.53 2.99
C ALA A 150 1.43 -9.17 3.56
N LEU A 151 0.15 -8.81 3.40
CA LEU A 151 -0.44 -7.61 3.97
C LEU A 151 -0.35 -7.62 5.49
N LEU A 152 -0.81 -8.68 6.15
CA LEU A 152 -0.76 -8.80 7.62
C LEU A 152 0.67 -8.75 8.16
N ASN A 153 1.61 -9.43 7.50
CA ASN A 153 3.02 -9.39 7.91
C ASN A 153 3.61 -7.99 7.76
N ALA A 154 3.32 -7.30 6.66
CA ALA A 154 3.79 -5.93 6.44
C ALA A 154 3.20 -4.94 7.45
N VAL A 155 1.89 -4.99 7.68
CA VAL A 155 1.22 -4.12 8.67
C VAL A 155 1.67 -4.43 10.09
N ARG A 156 1.85 -5.71 10.48
CA ARG A 156 2.43 -6.06 11.78
C ARG A 156 3.83 -5.47 11.94
N PHE A 157 4.67 -5.58 10.91
CA PHE A 157 6.01 -5.02 10.95
C PHE A 157 5.99 -3.49 11.07
N LEU A 158 5.08 -2.81 10.34
CA LEU A 158 4.87 -1.37 10.45
C LEU A 158 4.43 -0.97 11.87
N VAL A 159 3.57 -1.75 12.54
CA VAL A 159 3.24 -1.56 13.96
C VAL A 159 4.49 -1.64 14.82
N GLU A 160 5.30 -2.69 14.66
CA GLU A 160 6.51 -2.93 15.47
C GLU A 160 7.54 -1.79 15.35
N ILE A 161 7.76 -1.25 14.14
CA ILE A 161 8.78 -0.22 13.91
C ILE A 161 8.32 1.20 14.23
N THR A 162 7.00 1.46 14.26
CA THR A 162 6.42 2.78 14.58
C THR A 162 5.85 2.84 16.01
N ALA A 163 5.90 1.74 16.75
CA ALA A 163 5.47 1.67 18.14
C ALA A 163 6.27 2.64 19.01
N ASN A 164 5.58 3.65 19.53
CA ASN A 164 6.13 4.62 20.46
C ASN A 164 5.46 4.48 21.82
N THR A 165 6.27 4.49 22.89
CA THR A 165 5.75 4.52 24.26
C THR A 165 5.36 5.95 24.62
N TYR A 166 4.09 6.17 24.91
CA TYR A 166 3.62 7.34 25.62
C TYR A 166 3.59 7.03 27.12
N ASP A 167 4.22 7.85 27.94
CA ASP A 167 4.20 7.75 29.40
C ASP A 167 4.23 9.16 30.00
N ASP A 168 3.14 9.55 30.67
CA ASP A 168 3.02 10.85 31.34
C ASP A 168 3.16 10.74 32.89
N GLY A 169 3.53 9.56 33.39
CA GLY A 169 3.64 9.25 34.82
C GLY A 169 2.31 8.89 35.51
N TYR A 170 1.16 9.00 34.82
CA TYR A 170 -0.16 8.56 35.28
C TYR A 170 -0.73 7.45 34.39
N TYR A 171 -0.40 7.47 33.11
CA TYR A 171 -0.82 6.54 32.09
C TYR A 171 0.35 6.23 31.15
N SER A 172 0.55 4.94 30.85
CA SER A 172 1.48 4.52 29.81
C SER A 172 0.80 3.62 28.79
N CYS A 173 1.07 3.87 27.51
CA CYS A 173 0.61 3.03 26.41
C CYS A 173 1.68 2.95 25.31
N ILE A 174 1.61 1.88 24.51
CA ILE A 174 2.32 1.79 23.25
C ILE A 174 1.32 2.18 22.18
N ASN A 175 1.66 3.18 21.37
CA ASN A 175 0.82 3.64 20.27
C ASN A 175 1.57 3.54 18.95
N SER A 176 0.88 3.07 17.92
CA SER A 176 1.35 3.06 16.54
C SER A 176 0.19 3.53 15.64
N PRO A 177 0.45 4.37 14.63
CA PRO A 177 -0.56 4.73 13.62
C PRO A 177 -1.16 3.52 12.90
N TRP A 178 -0.45 2.39 12.88
CA TRP A 178 -0.84 1.16 12.20
C TRP A 178 -1.64 0.20 13.08
N GLN A 179 -1.80 0.49 14.38
CA GLN A 179 -2.40 -0.44 15.34
C GLN A 179 -3.86 -0.78 14.99
N ALA A 180 -4.67 0.24 14.70
CA ALA A 180 -6.08 0.06 14.34
C ALA A 180 -6.24 -0.71 13.01
N ALA A 181 -5.41 -0.39 12.01
CA ALA A 181 -5.35 -1.13 10.76
C ALA A 181 -5.00 -2.61 10.99
N PHE A 182 -4.00 -2.90 11.84
CA PHE A 182 -3.62 -4.26 12.16
C PHE A 182 -4.74 -5.05 12.85
N GLU A 183 -5.44 -4.42 13.79
CA GLU A 183 -6.57 -5.04 14.52
C GLU A 183 -7.74 -5.35 13.58
N HIS A 184 -8.13 -4.38 12.74
CA HIS A 184 -9.19 -4.56 11.74
C HIS A 184 -8.85 -5.68 10.76
N LEU A 185 -7.66 -5.62 10.14
CA LEU A 185 -7.20 -6.64 9.21
C LEU A 185 -7.11 -8.03 9.86
N SER A 186 -6.62 -8.11 11.09
CA SER A 186 -6.55 -9.38 11.81
C SER A 186 -7.92 -9.98 12.05
N GLN A 187 -8.97 -9.18 12.22
CA GLN A 187 -10.33 -9.69 12.36
C GLN A 187 -10.88 -10.20 11.02
N ILE A 188 -10.78 -9.41 9.95
CA ILE A 188 -11.40 -9.76 8.67
C ILE A 188 -10.62 -10.81 7.86
N LEU A 189 -9.32 -10.98 8.14
CA LEU A 189 -8.44 -11.93 7.44
C LEU A 189 -8.15 -13.20 8.24
N SER A 190 -8.55 -13.28 9.53
CA SER A 190 -8.28 -14.46 10.37
C SER A 190 -9.20 -15.66 10.11
N ASP A 191 -10.30 -15.48 9.37
CA ASP A 191 -11.30 -16.53 9.12
C ASP A 191 -11.04 -17.39 7.87
N ALA A 192 -9.88 -17.29 7.22
CA ALA A 192 -9.51 -18.15 6.09
C ALA A 192 -8.03 -18.59 6.11
N ASP A 193 -7.74 -19.74 6.72
CA ASP A 193 -6.59 -20.61 6.42
C ASP A 193 -5.17 -20.00 6.48
N ILE A 194 -4.91 -19.03 7.35
CA ILE A 194 -3.53 -18.63 7.69
C ILE A 194 -2.97 -19.58 8.76
N LEU A 195 -2.93 -20.88 8.46
CA LEU A 195 -2.05 -21.79 9.21
C LEU A 195 -0.58 -21.42 8.88
N PRO A 196 0.29 -21.30 9.90
CA PRO A 196 1.71 -21.13 9.66
C PRO A 196 2.22 -22.36 8.91
N ASN A 197 3.01 -22.14 7.85
CA ASN A 197 3.79 -23.20 7.22
C ASN A 197 4.56 -23.90 8.35
N LYS A 198 4.27 -25.18 8.58
CA LYS A 198 5.10 -26.02 9.43
C LYS A 198 6.50 -26.03 8.81
N LYS A 199 7.47 -25.77 9.68
CA LYS A 199 8.92 -25.70 9.44
C LYS A 199 9.44 -26.77 8.50
#